data_AF-A0A960D3F6-F1
#
_entry.id   AF-A0A960D3F6-F1
#
_cell.length_a   1.000
_cell.length_b   1.000
_cell.length_c   1.000
_cell.angle_alpha   90.00
_cell.angle_beta   90.00
_cell.angle_gamma   90.00
#
_symmetry.space_group_name_H-M   'P 1'
#
loop_
_entity.id
_entity.type
_entity.pdbx_description
1 polymer ?
#
loop_
_entity_poly.entity_id
_entity_poly.type
_entity_poly.pdbx_seq_one_letter_code
_entity_poly.pdbx_strand_id
1 'polypeptide(L)' 'MVSQEHGAAAPVEILPVPGLPEFRPGDDLAAAIAGAAPWLRDGDVLVVTSKVVS' A
#
# COMPACT_ATOMS: atom_id res chain seq x y z
N MET A 1 -10.09 -17.51 29.32
CA MET A 1 -9.55 -16.34 28.58
C MET A 1 -10.06 -16.50 27.16
N VAL A 2 -11.10 -15.75 26.80
CA VAL A 2 -11.67 -15.83 25.44
C VAL A 2 -10.75 -14.98 24.56
N SER A 3 -10.01 -15.58 23.64
CA SER A 3 -9.37 -14.82 22.58
C SER A 3 -10.46 -14.11 21.81
N GLN A 4 -10.39 -12.79 21.72
CA GLN A 4 -11.22 -12.06 20.78
C GLN A 4 -10.81 -12.54 19.38
N GLU A 5 -11.66 -13.33 18.73
CA GLU A 5 -11.50 -13.50 17.29
C GLU A 5 -11.87 -12.17 16.63
N HIS A 6 -11.01 -11.69 15.73
CA HIS A 6 -11.24 -10.51 14.89
C HIS A 6 -12.38 -10.71 13.86
N GLY A 7 -13.25 -11.70 14.07
CA GLY A 7 -14.15 -12.32 13.09
C GLY A 7 -15.49 -11.60 12.88
N ALA A 8 -15.50 -10.27 12.83
CA ALA A 8 -16.67 -9.50 12.41
C ALA A 8 -16.36 -8.39 11.39
N ALA A 9 -15.11 -8.26 10.93
CA ALA A 9 -14.75 -7.29 9.92
C ALA A 9 -14.97 -7.83 8.50
N ALA A 10 -15.31 -6.94 7.57
CA ALA A 10 -15.42 -7.21 6.14
C ALA A 10 -14.12 -7.88 5.59
N PRO A 11 -14.19 -8.62 4.46
CA PRO A 11 -13.03 -9.23 3.86
C PRO A 11 -11.91 -8.20 3.59
N VAL A 12 -10.66 -8.61 3.85
CA VAL A 12 -9.46 -7.81 3.57
C VAL A 12 -8.79 -8.34 2.32
N GLU A 13 -8.48 -7.44 1.38
CA GLU A 13 -7.69 -7.73 0.19
C GLU A 13 -6.31 -7.07 0.29
N ILE A 14 -5.28 -7.78 -0.18
CA ILE A 14 -3.92 -7.26 -0.26
C ILE A 14 -3.49 -7.34 -1.71
N LEU A 15 -3.34 -6.18 -2.34
CA LEU A 15 -2.95 -6.07 -3.74
C LEU A 15 -1.51 -5.56 -3.84
N PRO A 16 -0.64 -6.24 -4.60
CA PRO A 16 0.70 -5.72 -4.88
C PRO A 16 0.63 -4.51 -5.82
N VAL A 17 1.63 -3.63 -5.73
CA VAL A 17 1.84 -2.51 -6.68
C VAL A 17 3.02 -2.87 -7.60
N PRO A 18 2.79 -3.58 -8.73
CA PRO A 18 3.85 -3.94 -9.66
C PRO A 18 4.27 -2.76 -10.54
N GLY A 19 5.42 -2.87 -11.20
CA GLY A 19 5.85 -1.90 -12.22
C GLY A 19 6.45 -0.59 -11.69
N LEU A 20 6.75 -0.51 -10.39
CA LEU A 20 7.48 0.61 -9.81
C LEU A 20 8.95 0.62 -10.26
N PRO A 21 9.55 1.81 -10.48
CA PRO A 21 10.96 1.94 -10.84
C PRO A 21 11.87 1.73 -9.61
N GLU A 22 13.19 1.77 -9.84
CA GLU A 22 14.14 2.01 -8.74
C GLU A 22 14.11 3.48 -8.36
N PHE A 23 13.80 3.78 -7.10
CA PHE A 23 13.70 5.15 -6.59
C PHE A 23 15.07 5.76 -6.27
N ARG A 24 15.16 7.08 -6.47
CA ARG A 24 16.29 7.95 -6.16
C ARG A 24 15.82 9.15 -5.33
N PRO A 25 16.72 9.80 -4.57
CA PRO A 25 16.39 11.03 -3.87
C PRO A 25 15.83 12.09 -4.82
N GLY A 26 14.67 12.65 -4.47
CA GLY A 26 13.96 13.63 -5.28
C GLY A 26 12.89 13.06 -6.22
N ASP A 27 12.79 11.74 -6.36
CA ASP A 27 11.72 11.11 -7.14
C ASP A 27 10.34 11.32 -6.49
N ASP A 28 9.31 11.48 -7.33
CA ASP A 28 7.93 11.58 -6.88
C ASP A 28 7.33 10.18 -6.65
N LEU A 29 7.47 9.70 -5.41
CA LEU A 29 6.92 8.41 -4.97
C LEU A 29 5.40 8.34 -5.14
N ALA A 30 4.68 9.43 -4.87
CA ALA A 30 3.22 9.46 -4.91
C ALA A 30 2.72 9.32 -6.36
N ALA A 31 3.31 10.07 -7.29
CA ALA A 31 2.97 9.98 -8.72
C ALA A 31 3.26 8.58 -9.29
N ALA A 32 4.40 7.98 -8.93
CA ALA A 32 4.74 6.62 -9.37
C ALA A 32 3.73 5.58 -8.87
N ILE A 33 3.33 5.66 -7.60
CA ILE A 33 2.34 4.75 -7.01
C ILE A 33 0.97 4.97 -7.65
N ALA A 34 0.50 6.21 -7.80
CA ALA A 34 -0.78 6.51 -8.42
C ALA A 34 -0.87 5.98 -9.87
N GLY A 35 0.24 6.02 -10.62
CA GLY A 35 0.32 5.44 -11.97
C GLY A 35 0.29 3.91 -11.98
N ALA A 36 0.96 3.27 -11.02
CA ALA A 36 1.07 1.80 -10.94
C ALA A 36 -0.14 1.13 -10.24
N ALA A 37 -0.87 1.88 -9.43
CA ALA A 37 -2.04 1.44 -8.66
C ALA A 37 -3.31 2.25 -8.99
N PRO A 38 -3.80 2.23 -10.24
CA PRO A 38 -5.01 2.96 -10.62
C PRO A 38 -6.28 2.43 -9.95
N TRP A 39 -6.21 1.30 -9.25
CA TRP A 39 -7.31 0.71 -8.49
C TRP A 39 -7.48 1.31 -7.08
N LEU A 40 -6.58 2.19 -6.61
CA LEU A 40 -6.58 2.72 -5.24
C LEU A 40 -7.80 3.62 -5.02
N ARG A 41 -8.46 3.48 -3.88
CA ARG A 41 -9.69 4.19 -3.52
C ARG A 41 -9.57 4.85 -2.14
N ASP A 42 -10.47 5.77 -1.88
CA ASP A 42 -10.59 6.40 -0.57
C ASP A 42 -10.81 5.35 0.52
N GLY A 43 -10.02 5.44 1.59
CA GLY A 43 -10.05 4.49 2.72
C GLY A 43 -9.07 3.32 2.59
N ASP A 44 -8.40 3.15 1.45
CA ASP A 44 -7.36 2.14 1.30
C ASP A 44 -6.10 2.49 2.12
N VAL A 45 -5.37 1.46 2.54
CA VAL A 45 -4.10 1.61 3.26
C VAL A 45 -2.94 1.25 2.35
N LEU A 46 -2.06 2.22 2.11
CA LEU A 46 -0.83 2.02 1.35
C LEU A 46 0.33 1.71 2.30
N VAL A 47 0.93 0.53 2.13
CA VAL A 47 2.11 0.10 2.90
C VAL A 47 3.36 0.25 2.04
N VAL A 48 4.31 1.04 2.52
CA VAL A 48 5.58 1.32 1.83
C VAL A 48 6.74 0.92 2.73
N THR A 49 7.75 0.27 2.16
CA THR A 49 8.99 -0.04 2.89
C THR A 49 9.81 1.23 3.11
N SER A 50 10.50 1.33 4.25
CA SER A 50 11.28 2.53 4.59
C SER A 50 12.38 2.87 3.58
N LYS A 51 12.90 1.89 2.82
CA LYS A 51 14.00 2.10 1.85
C LYS A 51 13.72 3.22 0.84
N VAL A 52 12.46 3.38 0.40
CA VAL A 52 12.13 4.33 -0.68
C VAL A 52 11.82 5.74 -0.17
N VAL A 53 11.82 5.95 1.15
CA VAL A 53 11.51 7.23 1.80
C VAL A 53 12.74 7.81 2.52
N SER A 54 13.69 6.96 2.91
CA SER A 54 14.96 7.32 3.57
C SER A 54 16.07 7.65 2.58
#